data_AF-A0A7J4K333-F1
#
_entry.id   AF-A0A7J4K333-F1
#
_cell.length_a   1.000
_cell.length_b   1.000
_cell.length_c   1.000
_cell.angle_alpha   90.00
_cell.angle_beta   90.00
_cell.angle_gamma   90.00
#
_symmetry.space_group_name_H-M   'P 1'
#
loop_
_entity.id
_entity.type
_entity.pdbx_description
1 polymer ?
#
loop_
_entity_poly.entity_id
_entity_poly.type
_entity_poly.pdbx_seq_one_letter_code
_entity_poly.pdbx_strand_id
1 'polypeptide(L)'
;MVAPTRFSVLLSDADRQVQIADHLLTVTYPMVKDPKLLMSVIEHCRRAIEDCADAVVEFHVSRDEYELPLHTTAGQPVGKHNALAAFSDLVKIRHPNIPAAGDAVALCKDFMLTLQQYKEAPVSFPRDERLVIASEGFAFLKEVTPAELKRSLHEVKRFVHGAHQHILLSQEHPRLKNGLHEGHGSVHGHEQSREHGHGKGA
;
A
#
# COMPACT_ATOMS: atom_id res chain seq x y z
N MET A 1 25.73 5.01 -16.87
CA MET A 1 24.56 4.22 -16.40
C MET A 1 24.05 4.89 -15.15
N VAL A 2 22.78 5.30 -15.12
CA VAL A 2 22.15 5.87 -13.91
C VAL A 2 21.81 4.70 -12.98
N ALA A 3 22.16 4.79 -11.70
CA ALA A 3 21.81 3.74 -10.73
C ALA A 3 20.28 3.63 -10.61
N PRO A 4 19.71 2.42 -10.52
CA PRO A 4 18.28 2.26 -10.37
C PRO A 4 17.80 2.93 -9.09
N THR A 5 16.70 3.69 -9.18
CA THR A 5 16.09 4.32 -8.02
C THR A 5 15.48 3.26 -7.10
N ARG A 6 15.40 3.54 -5.80
CA ARG A 6 14.88 2.56 -4.83
C ARG A 6 13.46 2.09 -5.14
N PHE A 7 12.56 2.99 -5.55
CA PHE A 7 11.19 2.61 -5.95
C PHE A 7 11.16 1.71 -7.20
N SER A 8 12.11 1.86 -8.13
CA SER A 8 12.18 1.00 -9.32
C SER A 8 12.60 -0.43 -8.97
N VAL A 9 13.48 -0.60 -7.98
CA VAL A 9 13.87 -1.92 -7.45
C VAL A 9 12.66 -2.59 -6.80
N LEU A 10 11.92 -1.85 -5.96
CA LEU A 10 10.70 -2.34 -5.31
C LEU A 10 9.61 -2.78 -6.30
N LEU A 11 9.37 -2.02 -7.38
CA LEU A 11 8.44 -2.44 -8.44
C LEU A 11 8.91 -3.72 -9.16
N SER A 12 10.21 -3.82 -9.46
CA SER A 12 10.76 -5.02 -10.08
C SER A 12 10.66 -6.24 -9.16
N ASP A 13 10.83 -6.05 -7.86
CA ASP A 13 10.65 -7.11 -6.87
C ASP A 13 9.17 -7.52 -6.79
N ALA A 14 8.24 -6.57 -6.79
CA ALA A 14 6.80 -6.85 -6.84
C ALA A 14 6.41 -7.68 -8.08
N ASP A 15 6.90 -7.30 -9.26
CA ASP A 15 6.67 -8.06 -10.51
C ASP A 15 7.22 -9.48 -10.41
N ARG A 16 8.41 -9.64 -9.83
CA ARG A 16 9.01 -10.96 -9.61
C ARG A 16 8.16 -11.80 -8.67
N GLN A 17 7.64 -11.25 -7.57
CA GLN A 17 6.76 -11.97 -6.66
C GLN A 17 5.48 -12.42 -7.37
N VAL A 18 4.87 -11.57 -8.21
CA VAL A 18 3.70 -11.92 -9.03
C VAL A 18 4.00 -13.07 -9.98
N GLN A 19 5.14 -13.05 -10.67
CA GLN A 19 5.55 -14.10 -11.60
C GLN A 19 5.74 -15.44 -10.88
N ILE A 20 6.35 -15.43 -9.69
CA ILE A 20 6.52 -16.64 -8.88
C ILE A 20 5.15 -17.19 -8.46
N ALA A 21 4.26 -16.34 -7.92
CA ALA A 21 2.91 -16.74 -7.52
C ALA A 21 2.12 -17.35 -8.70
N ASP A 22 2.20 -16.72 -9.87
CA ASP A 22 1.52 -17.19 -11.09
C ASP A 22 2.05 -18.53 -11.57
N HIS A 23 3.38 -18.68 -11.62
CA HIS A 23 4.00 -19.95 -12.00
C HIS A 23 3.64 -21.07 -11.03
N LEU A 24 3.73 -20.81 -9.72
CA LEU A 24 3.35 -21.77 -8.69
C LEU A 24 1.90 -22.22 -8.84
N LEU A 25 0.98 -21.30 -9.11
CA LEU A 25 -0.44 -21.59 -9.17
C LEU A 25 -0.89 -22.24 -10.49
N THR A 26 -0.28 -21.86 -11.62
CA THR A 26 -0.72 -22.26 -12.97
C THR A 26 0.09 -23.39 -13.56
N VAL A 27 1.34 -23.57 -13.13
CA VAL A 27 2.26 -24.59 -13.68
C VAL A 27 2.61 -25.61 -12.60
N THR A 28 3.15 -25.18 -11.47
CA THR A 28 3.67 -26.11 -10.45
C THR A 28 2.55 -26.86 -9.74
N TYR A 29 1.52 -26.15 -9.27
CA TYR A 29 0.45 -26.73 -8.48
C TYR A 29 -0.33 -27.83 -9.23
N PRO A 30 -0.76 -27.66 -10.50
CA PRO A 30 -1.43 -28.73 -11.23
C PRO A 30 -0.60 -30.02 -11.39
N MET A 31 0.73 -29.91 -11.41
CA MET A 31 1.65 -31.05 -11.54
C MET A 31 1.91 -31.73 -10.20
N VAL A 32 2.16 -30.95 -9.15
CA VAL A 32 2.57 -31.46 -7.82
C VAL A 32 1.37 -31.85 -6.97
N LYS A 33 0.25 -31.13 -7.10
CA LYS A 33 -0.99 -31.32 -6.34
C LYS A 33 -0.79 -31.34 -4.82
N ASP A 34 0.16 -30.57 -4.31
CA ASP A 34 0.34 -30.34 -2.87
C ASP A 34 -0.38 -29.04 -2.45
N PRO A 35 -1.48 -29.10 -1.66
CA PRO A 35 -2.19 -27.92 -1.18
C PRO A 35 -1.36 -26.98 -0.32
N LYS A 36 -0.22 -27.41 0.24
CA LYS A 36 0.70 -26.51 0.97
C LYS A 36 1.31 -25.44 0.08
N LEU A 37 1.44 -25.70 -1.24
CA LEU A 37 1.90 -24.70 -2.20
C LEU A 37 0.97 -23.48 -2.28
N LEU A 38 -0.32 -23.63 -1.93
CA LEU A 38 -1.27 -22.52 -1.90
C LEU A 38 -0.86 -21.45 -0.87
N MET A 39 -0.22 -21.84 0.24
CA MET A 39 0.32 -20.88 1.21
C MET A 39 1.51 -20.09 0.66
N SER A 40 2.37 -20.74 -0.15
CA SER A 40 3.46 -20.04 -0.84
C SER A 40 2.93 -19.03 -1.85
N VAL A 41 1.87 -19.36 -2.59
CA VAL A 41 1.20 -18.41 -3.50
C VAL A 41 0.68 -17.20 -2.74
N ILE A 42 0.01 -17.40 -1.60
CA ILE A 42 -0.47 -16.31 -0.74
C ILE A 42 0.69 -15.41 -0.28
N GLU A 43 1.79 -15.99 0.17
CA GLU A 43 2.97 -15.25 0.65
C GLU A 43 3.60 -14.40 -0.46
N HIS A 44 3.74 -14.94 -1.67
CA HIS A 44 4.24 -14.18 -2.82
C HIS A 44 3.27 -13.06 -3.24
N CYS A 45 1.96 -13.32 -3.26
CA CYS A 45 0.97 -12.28 -3.53
C CYS A 45 1.01 -11.16 -2.48
N ARG A 46 1.12 -11.48 -1.19
CA ARG A 46 1.25 -10.51 -0.10
C ARG A 46 2.49 -9.62 -0.29
N ARG A 47 3.65 -10.24 -0.53
CA ARG A 47 4.91 -9.50 -0.78
C ARG A 47 4.81 -8.60 -2.00
N ALA A 48 4.20 -9.07 -3.08
CA ALA A 48 3.99 -8.24 -4.27
C ALA A 48 3.20 -6.96 -3.94
N ILE A 49 2.14 -7.07 -3.13
CA ILE A 49 1.34 -5.90 -2.71
C ILE A 49 2.19 -4.96 -1.84
N GLU A 50 2.95 -5.50 -0.88
CA GLU A 50 3.80 -4.70 0.01
C GLU A 50 4.91 -3.98 -0.75
N ASP A 51 5.70 -4.69 -1.56
CA ASP A 51 6.78 -4.11 -2.37
C ASP A 51 6.23 -3.02 -3.30
N CYS A 52 5.04 -3.25 -3.87
CA CYS A 52 4.37 -2.27 -4.73
C CYS A 52 3.86 -1.05 -3.95
N ALA A 53 3.28 -1.25 -2.77
CA ALA A 53 2.84 -0.16 -1.90
C ALA A 53 4.03 0.69 -1.43
N ASP A 54 5.13 0.04 -1.03
CA ASP A 54 6.40 0.67 -0.68
C ASP A 54 6.94 1.50 -1.84
N ALA A 55 6.92 0.96 -3.06
CA ALA A 55 7.38 1.70 -4.24
C ALA A 55 6.59 2.98 -4.49
N VAL A 56 5.26 2.91 -4.37
CA VAL A 56 4.38 4.09 -4.54
C VAL A 56 4.67 5.13 -3.46
N VAL A 57 4.75 4.72 -2.19
CA VAL A 57 5.06 5.62 -1.07
C VAL A 57 6.44 6.26 -1.26
N GLU A 58 7.47 5.46 -1.55
CA GLU A 58 8.84 5.93 -1.76
C GLU A 58 8.93 6.91 -2.94
N PHE A 59 8.25 6.62 -4.05
CA PHE A 59 8.19 7.52 -5.21
C PHE A 59 7.67 8.91 -4.82
N HIS A 60 6.56 8.94 -4.08
CA HIS A 60 5.93 10.18 -3.63
C HIS A 60 6.78 10.94 -2.60
N VAL A 61 7.33 10.23 -1.61
CA VAL A 61 8.22 10.82 -0.60
C VAL A 61 9.48 11.43 -1.24
N SER A 62 10.10 10.72 -2.19
CA SER A 62 11.36 11.16 -2.83
C SER A 62 11.23 12.44 -3.65
N ARG A 63 10.00 12.87 -3.96
CA ARG A 63 9.73 14.06 -4.78
C ARG A 63 9.42 15.30 -3.94
N ASP A 64 9.51 15.21 -2.62
CA ASP A 64 9.06 16.24 -1.67
C ASP A 64 7.62 16.71 -1.93
N GLU A 65 6.82 15.93 -2.67
CA GLU A 65 5.40 16.20 -2.90
C GLU A 65 4.58 15.99 -1.62
N TYR A 66 5.22 15.45 -0.58
CA TYR A 66 4.63 15.07 0.68
C TYR A 66 5.57 15.40 1.85
N GLU A 67 5.20 16.40 2.64
CA GLU A 67 5.29 16.24 4.10
C GLU A 67 4.25 15.16 4.46
N LEU A 68 4.57 13.88 4.25
CA LEU A 68 3.78 12.85 4.91
C LEU A 68 3.87 13.21 6.39
N PRO A 69 2.74 13.28 7.13
CA PRO A 69 2.87 13.26 8.56
C PRO A 69 3.68 12.00 8.82
N LEU A 70 4.89 12.19 9.36
CA LEU A 70 5.78 11.10 9.74
C LEU A 70 5.09 10.19 10.75
N HIS A 71 3.83 10.46 11.11
CA HIS A 71 3.00 9.76 12.04
C HIS A 71 1.72 9.34 11.32
N THR A 72 1.33 8.07 11.46
CA THR A 72 0.00 7.61 11.05
C THR A 72 -1.10 8.38 11.81
N THR A 73 -2.36 8.20 11.43
CA THR A 73 -3.52 8.69 12.22
C THR A 73 -3.49 8.29 13.71
N ALA A 74 -2.70 7.27 14.06
CA ALA A 74 -2.44 6.82 15.43
C ALA A 74 -1.15 7.39 16.06
N GLY A 75 -0.50 8.38 15.45
CA GLY A 75 0.72 9.02 15.99
C GLY A 75 2.02 8.25 15.77
N GLN A 76 2.01 7.14 15.01
CA GLN A 76 3.17 6.25 14.89
C GLN A 76 4.10 6.61 13.72
N PRO A 77 5.43 6.69 13.92
CA PRO A 77 6.41 6.87 12.85
C PRO A 77 6.09 6.04 11.61
N VAL A 78 5.95 6.66 10.44
CA VAL A 78 5.88 5.99 9.14
C VAL A 78 7.27 5.46 8.82
N GLY A 79 7.64 4.37 9.50
CA GLY A 79 8.83 3.59 9.21
C GLY A 79 8.53 2.47 8.21
N LYS A 80 9.58 1.75 7.82
CA LYS A 80 9.53 0.54 6.96
C LYS A 80 8.50 -0.52 7.39
N HIS A 81 8.00 -0.46 8.64
CA HIS A 81 7.08 -1.45 9.19
C HIS A 81 5.59 -1.10 9.06
N ASN A 82 5.22 0.02 8.46
CA ASN A 82 3.81 0.42 8.34
C ASN A 82 3.42 0.97 6.96
N ALA A 83 4.13 0.55 5.93
CA ALA A 83 3.94 1.08 4.58
C ALA A 83 2.57 0.78 3.98
N LEU A 84 1.92 -0.35 4.34
CA LEU A 84 0.55 -0.62 3.92
C LEU A 84 -0.47 0.37 4.53
N ALA A 85 -0.26 0.81 5.78
CA ALA A 85 -1.11 1.85 6.38
C ALA A 85 -0.82 3.22 5.79
N ALA A 86 0.45 3.57 5.61
CA ALA A 86 0.86 4.80 4.95
C ALA A 86 0.32 4.89 3.52
N PHE A 87 0.37 3.78 2.79
CA PHE A 87 -0.22 3.63 1.46
C PHE A 87 -1.73 3.77 1.50
N SER A 88 -2.42 3.11 2.44
CA SER A 88 -3.87 3.26 2.62
C SER A 88 -4.26 4.73 2.85
N ASP A 89 -3.52 5.46 3.68
CA ASP A 89 -3.78 6.88 3.94
C ASP A 89 -3.47 7.74 2.71
N LEU A 90 -2.38 7.46 1.99
CA LEU A 90 -1.99 8.13 0.76
C LEU A 90 -3.04 7.96 -0.36
N VAL A 91 -3.55 6.74 -0.56
CA VAL A 91 -4.58 6.41 -1.56
C VAL A 91 -5.89 7.11 -1.23
N LYS A 92 -6.35 7.06 0.03
CA LYS A 92 -7.62 7.65 0.46
C LYS A 92 -7.65 9.17 0.28
N ILE A 93 -6.55 9.85 0.56
CA ILE A 93 -6.53 11.30 0.63
C ILE A 93 -6.17 11.93 -0.73
N ARG A 94 -5.23 11.33 -1.48
CA ARG A 94 -4.56 12.06 -2.57
C ARG A 94 -4.48 11.33 -3.92
N HIS A 95 -4.67 10.01 -3.93
CA HIS A 95 -4.55 9.21 -5.16
C HIS A 95 -5.69 8.18 -5.30
N PRO A 96 -6.95 8.63 -5.41
CA PRO A 96 -8.08 7.73 -5.62
C PRO A 96 -8.01 6.99 -6.97
N ASN A 97 -7.12 7.43 -7.87
CA ASN A 97 -7.01 6.92 -9.23
C ASN A 97 -6.09 5.71 -9.39
N ILE A 98 -5.38 5.27 -8.33
CA ILE A 98 -4.61 4.01 -8.41
C ILE A 98 -5.62 2.86 -8.45
N PRO A 99 -5.75 2.14 -9.58
CA PRO A 99 -6.77 1.12 -9.73
C PRO A 99 -6.59 0.00 -8.70
N ALA A 100 -7.70 -0.50 -8.15
CA ALA A 100 -7.72 -1.61 -7.20
C ALA A 100 -6.90 -1.39 -5.91
N ALA A 101 -6.48 -0.17 -5.58
CA ALA A 101 -5.67 0.08 -4.39
C ALA A 101 -6.39 -0.28 -3.08
N GLY A 102 -7.70 0.02 -2.99
CA GLY A 102 -8.52 -0.38 -1.84
C GLY A 102 -8.64 -1.90 -1.72
N ASP A 103 -8.89 -2.58 -2.84
CA ASP A 103 -9.01 -4.04 -2.91
C ASP A 103 -7.68 -4.70 -2.55
N ALA A 104 -6.55 -4.18 -3.03
CA ALA A 104 -5.22 -4.67 -2.73
C ALA A 104 -4.88 -4.58 -1.23
N VAL A 105 -5.23 -3.46 -0.56
CA VAL A 105 -5.03 -3.32 0.89
C VAL A 105 -5.89 -4.33 1.66
N ALA A 106 -7.16 -4.49 1.29
CA ALA A 106 -8.04 -5.48 1.92
C ALA A 106 -7.50 -6.90 1.73
N LEU A 107 -7.07 -7.22 0.51
CA LEU A 107 -6.52 -8.51 0.15
C LEU A 107 -5.22 -8.82 0.90
N CYS A 108 -4.32 -7.84 1.02
CA CYS A 108 -3.08 -7.99 1.77
C CYS A 108 -3.36 -8.31 3.25
N LYS A 109 -4.33 -7.64 3.87
CA LYS A 109 -4.76 -7.93 5.24
C LYS A 109 -5.33 -9.34 5.38
N ASP A 110 -6.17 -9.78 4.44
CA ASP A 110 -6.69 -11.15 4.44
C ASP A 110 -5.58 -12.19 4.27
N PHE A 111 -4.60 -11.95 3.39
CA PHE A 111 -3.42 -12.80 3.24
C PHE A 111 -2.59 -12.89 4.52
N MET A 112 -2.32 -11.75 5.17
CA MET A 112 -1.61 -11.73 6.46
C MET A 112 -2.34 -12.55 7.52
N LEU A 113 -3.66 -12.36 7.65
CA LEU A 113 -4.48 -13.12 8.59
C LEU A 113 -4.45 -14.61 8.28
N THR A 114 -4.56 -14.99 7.00
CA THR A 114 -4.54 -16.39 6.56
C THR A 114 -3.20 -17.07 6.85
N LEU A 115 -2.08 -16.38 6.57
CA LEU A 115 -0.75 -16.87 6.88
C LEU A 115 -0.52 -17.04 8.39
N GLN A 116 -1.01 -16.08 9.17
CA GLN A 116 -0.95 -16.15 10.63
C GLN A 116 -1.78 -17.34 11.16
N GLN A 117 -3.02 -17.48 10.70
CA GLN A 117 -3.88 -18.61 11.02
C GLN A 117 -3.25 -19.94 10.65
N TYR A 118 -2.61 -20.05 9.48
CA TYR A 118 -1.90 -21.26 9.07
C TYR A 118 -0.73 -21.60 10.00
N LYS A 119 0.04 -20.58 10.42
CA LYS A 119 1.19 -20.75 11.31
C LYS A 119 0.79 -21.15 12.73
N GLU A 120 -0.33 -20.62 13.21
CA GLU A 120 -0.82 -20.82 14.58
C GLU A 120 -1.80 -22.00 14.69
N ALA A 121 -2.33 -22.49 13.56
CA ALA A 121 -3.29 -23.58 13.56
C ALA A 121 -2.69 -24.87 14.12
N PRO A 122 -3.35 -25.51 15.10
CA PRO A 122 -2.90 -26.80 15.61
C PRO A 122 -3.00 -27.89 14.55
N VAL A 123 -3.93 -27.74 13.60
CA VAL A 123 -4.16 -28.71 12.52
C VAL A 123 -4.38 -27.97 11.21
N SER A 124 -3.59 -28.34 10.20
CA SER A 124 -3.89 -28.04 8.80
C SER A 124 -3.76 -29.31 7.98
N PHE A 125 -4.69 -29.51 7.04
CA PHE A 125 -4.72 -30.73 6.25
C PHE A 125 -5.24 -30.48 4.83
N PRO A 126 -4.71 -31.20 3.84
CA PRO A 126 -5.25 -31.20 2.50
C PRO A 126 -6.60 -31.94 2.47
N ARG A 127 -7.56 -31.40 1.71
CA ARG A 127 -8.83 -32.08 1.39
C ARG A 127 -9.15 -31.81 -0.07
N ASP A 128 -9.19 -32.84 -0.90
CA ASP A 128 -9.34 -32.68 -2.36
C ASP A 128 -8.26 -31.71 -2.91
N GLU A 129 -8.66 -30.67 -3.63
CA GLU A 129 -7.78 -29.62 -4.16
C GLU A 129 -7.67 -28.39 -3.25
N ARG A 130 -8.07 -28.48 -1.97
CA ARG A 130 -8.04 -27.34 -1.04
C ARG A 130 -7.23 -27.63 0.21
N LEU A 131 -6.68 -26.58 0.80
CA LEU A 131 -6.03 -26.63 2.11
C LEU A 131 -7.04 -26.17 3.15
N VAL A 132 -7.27 -27.00 4.18
CA VAL A 132 -8.14 -26.65 5.31
C VAL A 132 -7.26 -26.27 6.50
N ILE A 133 -7.49 -25.08 7.05
CA ILE A 133 -6.84 -24.54 8.24
C ILE A 133 -7.88 -24.55 9.36
N ALA A 134 -7.61 -25.31 10.42
CA ALA A 134 -8.54 -25.50 11.53
C ALA A 134 -7.95 -24.97 12.84
N SER A 135 -8.78 -24.26 13.61
CA SER A 135 -8.42 -23.85 14.96
C SER A 135 -8.48 -25.01 15.94
N GLU A 136 -7.97 -24.79 17.14
CA GLU A 136 -8.24 -25.70 18.27
C GLU A 136 -9.75 -25.79 18.50
N GLY A 137 -10.24 -27.01 18.74
CA GLY A 137 -11.66 -27.30 18.89
C GLY A 137 -12.52 -27.04 17.64
N PHE A 138 -11.93 -26.78 16.46
CA PHE A 138 -12.64 -26.49 15.21
C PHE A 138 -13.60 -25.29 15.27
N ALA A 139 -13.35 -24.33 16.16
CA ALA A 139 -14.15 -23.11 16.29
C ALA A 139 -14.14 -22.25 15.01
N PHE A 140 -13.05 -22.27 14.24
CA PHE A 140 -13.02 -21.77 12.86
C PHE A 140 -12.38 -22.76 11.89
N LEU A 141 -12.88 -22.73 10.65
CA LEU A 141 -12.37 -23.48 9.50
C LEU A 141 -12.18 -22.50 8.34
N LYS A 142 -10.95 -22.32 7.88
CA LYS A 142 -10.65 -21.57 6.65
C LYS A 142 -10.22 -22.54 5.57
N GLU A 143 -10.88 -22.47 4.42
CA GLU A 143 -10.50 -23.24 3.24
C GLU A 143 -9.78 -22.32 2.26
N VAL A 144 -8.61 -22.74 1.77
CA VAL A 144 -7.86 -22.03 0.73
C VAL A 144 -7.92 -22.86 -0.55
N THR A 145 -8.43 -22.25 -1.62
CA THR A 145 -8.66 -22.96 -2.90
C THR A 145 -7.85 -22.35 -4.05
N PRO A 146 -7.44 -23.15 -5.06
CA PRO A 146 -6.77 -22.64 -6.25
C PRO A 146 -7.61 -21.61 -7.03
N ALA A 147 -8.93 -21.81 -7.07
CA ALA A 147 -9.86 -20.93 -7.76
C ALA A 147 -9.92 -19.54 -7.10
N GLU A 148 -9.94 -19.50 -5.78
CA GLU A 148 -9.85 -18.25 -5.01
C GLU A 148 -8.51 -17.55 -5.24
N LEU A 149 -7.39 -18.27 -5.14
CA LEU A 149 -6.08 -17.67 -5.35
C LEU A 149 -5.87 -17.16 -6.78
N LYS A 150 -6.49 -17.77 -7.80
CA LYS A 150 -6.45 -17.24 -9.18
C LYS A 150 -7.15 -15.88 -9.28
N ARG A 151 -8.29 -15.72 -8.61
CA ARG A 151 -9.01 -14.43 -8.55
C ARG A 151 -8.18 -13.39 -7.79
N SER A 152 -7.66 -13.77 -6.63
CA SER A 152 -6.83 -12.87 -5.83
C SER A 152 -5.56 -12.43 -6.57
N LEU A 153 -4.87 -13.36 -7.25
CA LEU A 153 -3.70 -13.06 -8.08
C LEU A 153 -4.03 -12.12 -9.24
N HIS A 154 -5.21 -12.23 -9.84
CA HIS A 154 -5.66 -11.28 -10.85
C HIS A 154 -5.77 -9.86 -10.29
N GLU A 155 -6.33 -9.69 -9.08
CA GLU A 155 -6.39 -8.39 -8.43
C GLU A 155 -5.01 -7.85 -8.06
N VAL A 156 -4.08 -8.70 -7.61
CA VAL A 156 -2.68 -8.31 -7.38
C VAL A 156 -2.02 -7.83 -8.68
N LYS A 157 -2.20 -8.56 -9.79
CA LYS A 157 -1.67 -8.16 -11.10
C LYS A 157 -2.21 -6.79 -11.54
N ARG A 158 -3.52 -6.56 -11.38
CA ARG A 158 -4.15 -5.27 -11.68
C ARG A 158 -3.57 -4.14 -10.84
N PHE A 159 -3.38 -4.39 -9.54
CA PHE A 159 -2.81 -3.41 -8.63
C PHE A 159 -1.37 -3.02 -9.01
N VAL A 160 -0.50 -4.01 -9.20
CA VAL A 160 0.91 -3.79 -9.58
C VAL A 160 1.01 -3.04 -10.91
N HIS A 161 0.22 -3.45 -11.92
CA HIS A 161 0.15 -2.73 -13.19
C HIS A 161 -0.33 -1.28 -13.01
N GLY A 162 -1.38 -1.08 -12.19
CA GLY A 162 -1.90 0.24 -11.88
C GLY A 162 -0.87 1.17 -11.23
N ALA A 163 -0.06 0.64 -10.31
CA ALA A 163 1.03 1.38 -9.67
C ALA A 163 2.14 1.78 -10.66
N HIS A 164 2.53 0.88 -11.57
CA HIS A 164 3.46 1.19 -12.66
C HIS A 164 2.96 2.37 -13.51
N GLN A 165 1.70 2.29 -13.96
CA GLN A 165 1.10 3.37 -14.77
C GLN A 165 1.04 4.69 -13.99
N HIS A 166 0.67 4.64 -12.72
CA HIS A 166 0.63 5.82 -11.86
C HIS A 166 2.00 6.51 -11.74
N ILE A 167 3.05 5.73 -11.48
CA ILE A 167 4.42 6.25 -11.34
C ILE A 167 4.91 6.81 -12.68
N LEU A 168 4.68 6.10 -13.79
CA LEU A 168 5.08 6.56 -15.12
C LEU A 168 4.43 7.90 -15.50
N LEU A 169 3.11 8.01 -15.38
CA LEU A 169 2.38 9.24 -15.69
C LEU A 169 2.81 10.41 -14.79
N SER A 170 3.14 10.12 -13.52
CA SER A 170 3.63 11.12 -12.57
C SER A 170 5.07 11.58 -12.86
N GLN A 171 5.86 10.78 -13.59
CA GLN A 171 7.19 11.17 -14.08
C GLN A 171 7.11 12.10 -15.29
N GLU A 172 6.15 11.86 -16.20
CA GLU A 172 5.97 12.66 -17.42
C GLU A 172 5.38 14.05 -17.16
N HIS A 173 4.60 14.19 -16.07
CA HIS A 173 4.02 15.46 -15.64
C HIS A 173 4.51 15.85 -14.25
N PRO A 174 5.77 16.30 -14.09
CA PRO A 174 6.18 16.96 -12.86
C PRO A 174 5.27 18.18 -12.71
N ARG A 175 4.41 18.17 -11.68
CA ARG A 175 3.60 19.33 -11.34
C ARG A 175 4.55 20.53 -11.31
N LEU A 176 4.29 21.52 -12.19
CA LEU A 176 4.99 22.79 -12.19
C LEU A 176 5.03 23.27 -10.75
N LYS A 177 6.23 23.39 -10.18
CA LYS A 177 6.48 24.06 -8.89
C LYS A 177 6.13 25.54 -9.04
N ASN A 178 4.86 25.88 -9.26
CA ASN A 178 4.40 27.24 -9.46
C ASN A 178 3.24 27.52 -8.51
N GLY A 179 3.49 28.41 -7.54
CA GLY A 179 2.47 29.40 -7.19
C GLY A 179 2.04 29.56 -5.74
N LEU A 180 2.86 29.23 -4.72
CA LEU A 180 2.60 29.71 -3.35
C LEU A 180 3.90 30.08 -2.62
N HIS A 181 4.72 30.93 -3.25
CA HIS A 181 5.78 31.65 -2.53
C HIS A 181 6.12 32.99 -3.18
N GLU A 182 5.11 33.75 -3.61
CA GLU A 182 5.30 35.19 -3.85
C GLU A 182 4.06 35.94 -3.36
N GLY A 183 4.28 36.95 -2.50
CA GLY A 183 3.29 37.99 -2.22
C GLY A 183 2.81 38.11 -0.77
N HIS A 184 3.69 38.52 0.16
CA HIS A 184 3.47 39.78 0.88
C HIS A 184 4.71 40.18 1.68
N GLY A 185 5.64 40.83 0.98
CA GLY A 185 6.47 41.85 1.60
C GLY A 185 5.66 43.13 1.80
N SER A 186 5.79 43.69 3.00
CA SER A 186 5.73 45.11 3.36
C SER A 186 4.76 46.04 2.62
N VAL A 187 3.79 46.55 3.38
CA VAL A 187 3.39 47.95 3.26
C VAL A 187 3.79 48.68 4.54
N HIS A 188 4.76 49.58 4.37
CA HIS A 188 5.18 50.60 5.32
C HIS A 188 4.03 51.58 5.61
N GLY A 189 3.88 51.94 6.88
CA GLY A 189 3.72 53.32 7.36
C GLY A 189 2.45 54.10 6.99
N HIS A 190 1.59 54.33 7.99
CA HIS A 190 1.25 55.72 8.31
C HIS A 190 0.91 55.89 9.80
N GLU A 191 1.83 56.56 10.48
CA GLU A 191 1.68 57.28 11.73
C GLU A 191 0.73 58.47 11.53
N GLN A 192 -0.30 58.63 12.39
CA GLN A 192 -0.68 59.93 12.96
C GLN A 192 -1.76 59.82 14.05
N SER A 193 -1.45 60.53 15.13
CA SER A 193 -2.15 60.78 16.39
C SER A 193 -3.54 61.43 16.28
N ARG A 194 -4.40 61.19 17.28
CA ARG A 194 -5.26 62.18 17.99
C ARG A 194 -6.16 61.45 19.01
N GLU A 195 -5.92 61.61 20.32
CA GLU A 195 -6.49 62.63 21.23
C GLU A 195 -7.83 62.22 21.89
N HIS A 196 -7.75 61.96 23.20
CA HIS A 196 -8.58 62.48 24.32
C HIS A 196 -10.13 62.52 24.27
N GLY A 197 -10.72 62.02 25.38
CA GLY A 197 -12.05 62.42 25.91
C GLY A 197 -12.75 61.26 26.63
N HIS A 198 -12.47 60.99 27.92
CA HIS A 198 -13.19 61.52 29.09
C HIS A 198 -14.72 61.67 28.93
N GLY A 199 -15.47 60.90 29.74
CA GLY A 199 -16.92 61.07 29.92
C GLY A 199 -17.49 60.10 30.95
N LYS A 200 -17.44 60.50 32.22
CA LYS A 200 -18.20 59.89 33.34
C LYS A 200 -19.68 60.32 33.26
N GLY A 201 -20.56 59.43 33.69
CA GLY A 201 -21.73 59.76 34.52
C GLY A 201 -23.06 59.99 33.81
N ALA A 202 -24.01 59.07 34.02
CA ALA A 202 -25.20 59.26 34.85
C ALA A 202 -25.81 57.89 35.15
#